data_AF-A0A1R1PJP3-F1
#
_entry.id   AF-A0A1R1PJP3-F1
#
_cell.length_a   1.000
_cell.length_b   1.000
_cell.length_c   1.000
_cell.angle_alpha   90.00
_cell.angle_beta   90.00
_cell.angle_gamma   90.00
#
_symmetry.space_group_name_H-M   'P 1'
#
loop_
_entity.id
_entity.type
_entity.pdbx_description
1 polymer ?
#
loop_
_entity_poly.entity_id
_entity_poly.type
_entity_poly.pdbx_seq_one_letter_code
_entity_poly.pdbx_strand_id
1 'polypeptide(L)'
;MGRTGTNCRDRWRYIKPNKSTRQTGPWTKEETRLLIDSIYKLRKKADIQPYKVVYGAKISVSWEQIASLVQTRNAAQCRGKWNGFNTKHDNDIELAAQWTRSMDLLLIRAIKNAYLTHNARIPWKKVVAELSSSNVAANCHTARERWDHLKRSVLGYKTMKPVDVADFLETKLATS
;
A
#
# COMPACT_ATOMS: atom_id res chain seq x y z
N MET A 1 23.34 -36.13 1.50
CA MET A 1 22.35 -35.14 1.03
C MET A 1 22.26 -34.00 2.06
N GLY A 2 23.03 -32.92 1.86
CA GLY A 2 23.21 -31.83 2.84
C GLY A 2 22.14 -30.73 2.81
N ARG A 3 20.84 -31.08 2.83
CA ARG A 3 19.75 -30.10 2.92
C ARG A 3 18.88 -30.40 4.14
N THR A 4 18.58 -29.37 4.94
CA THR A 4 17.68 -29.49 6.08
C THR A 4 16.24 -29.74 5.62
N GLY A 5 15.41 -30.42 6.43
CA GLY A 5 14.01 -30.69 6.10
C GLY A 5 13.17 -29.43 5.84
N THR A 6 13.56 -28.30 6.44
CA THR A 6 12.99 -26.97 6.18
C THR A 6 13.26 -26.50 4.76
N ASN A 7 14.49 -26.65 4.26
CA ASN A 7 14.87 -26.27 2.90
C ASN A 7 14.07 -27.07 1.86
N CYS A 8 13.82 -28.35 2.10
CA CYS A 8 13.00 -29.18 1.22
C CYS A 8 11.53 -28.73 1.22
N ARG A 9 10.97 -28.43 2.38
CA ARG A 9 9.58 -27.97 2.55
C ARG A 9 9.33 -26.62 1.87
N ASP A 10 10.24 -25.67 2.07
CA ASP A 10 10.13 -24.35 1.44
C ASP A 10 10.34 -24.46 -0.07
N ARG A 11 11.34 -25.22 -0.50
CA ARG A 11 11.55 -25.47 -1.93
C ARG A 11 10.33 -26.12 -2.59
N TRP A 12 9.65 -27.05 -1.92
CA TRP A 12 8.40 -27.65 -2.41
C TRP A 12 7.26 -26.64 -2.49
N ARG A 13 7.08 -25.78 -1.47
CA ARG A 13 6.11 -24.66 -1.52
C ARG A 13 6.40 -23.70 -2.67
N TYR A 14 7.67 -23.51 -3.01
CA TYR A 14 8.10 -22.69 -4.13
C TYR A 14 8.01 -23.40 -5.49
N ILE A 15 8.08 -24.73 -5.56
CA ILE A 15 8.00 -25.51 -6.80
C ILE A 15 6.58 -26.09 -6.89
N LYS A 16 5.64 -25.33 -7.44
CA LYS A 16 4.39 -25.92 -7.94
C LYS A 16 4.67 -26.67 -9.26
N PRO A 17 4.05 -27.83 -9.50
CA PRO A 17 4.31 -28.66 -10.68
C PRO A 17 3.95 -28.00 -12.02
N ASN A 18 3.03 -27.03 -12.04
CA ASN A 18 2.60 -26.35 -13.26
C ASN A 18 3.51 -25.14 -13.61
N LYS A 19 4.76 -25.44 -13.92
CA LYS A 19 5.82 -24.45 -14.28
C LYS A 19 5.42 -23.56 -15.47
N SER A 20 4.53 -24.04 -16.34
CA SER A 20 3.99 -23.34 -17.52
C SER A 20 3.07 -22.16 -17.20
N THR A 21 2.45 -22.13 -16.01
CA THR A 21 1.52 -21.05 -15.61
C THR A 21 2.15 -19.98 -14.73
N ARG A 22 3.33 -20.25 -14.16
CA ARG A 22 3.96 -19.36 -13.19
C ARG A 22 4.77 -18.29 -13.88
N GLN A 23 4.27 -17.07 -13.83
CA GLN A 23 4.95 -15.93 -14.45
C GLN A 23 5.99 -15.32 -13.51
N THR A 24 7.17 -15.07 -14.08
CA THR A 24 8.24 -14.24 -13.50
C THR A 24 8.36 -12.97 -14.32
N GLY A 25 8.52 -11.81 -13.67
CA GLY A 25 8.53 -10.51 -14.35
C GLY A 25 7.46 -9.55 -13.84
N PRO A 26 7.27 -8.39 -14.50
CA PRO A 26 6.29 -7.37 -14.15
C PRO A 26 4.88 -7.96 -14.01
N TRP A 27 4.06 -7.36 -13.15
CA TRP A 27 2.65 -7.77 -13.01
C TRP A 27 1.83 -7.14 -14.13
N THR A 28 0.95 -7.92 -14.77
CA THR A 28 0.00 -7.32 -15.71
C THR A 28 -1.16 -6.65 -14.98
N LYS A 29 -1.95 -5.84 -15.70
CA LYS A 29 -3.17 -5.22 -15.17
C LYS A 29 -4.17 -6.28 -14.74
N GLU A 30 -4.32 -7.33 -15.54
CA GLU A 30 -5.21 -8.46 -15.31
C GLU A 30 -4.80 -9.23 -14.05
N GLU A 31 -3.50 -9.55 -13.90
CA GLU A 31 -3.00 -10.23 -12.70
C GLU A 31 -3.28 -9.41 -11.43
N THR A 32 -3.10 -8.10 -11.53
CA THR A 32 -3.28 -7.20 -10.39
C THR A 32 -4.77 -7.00 -10.07
N ARG A 33 -5.64 -6.95 -11.07
CA ARG A 33 -7.10 -7.00 -10.89
C ARG A 33 -7.54 -8.31 -10.23
N LEU A 34 -7.03 -9.44 -10.70
CA LEU A 34 -7.31 -10.76 -10.11
C LEU A 34 -6.84 -10.85 -8.66
N LEU A 35 -5.70 -10.25 -8.32
CA LEU A 35 -5.23 -10.17 -6.94
C LEU A 35 -6.23 -9.44 -6.04
N ILE A 36 -6.70 -8.26 -6.45
CA ILE A 36 -7.73 -7.49 -5.71
C ILE A 36 -9.01 -8.30 -5.56
N ASP A 37 -9.52 -8.81 -6.68
CA ASP A 37 -10.81 -9.51 -6.73
C ASP A 37 -10.77 -10.78 -5.87
N SER A 38 -9.64 -11.48 -5.87
CA SER A 38 -9.40 -12.64 -4.99
C SER A 38 -9.46 -12.26 -3.51
N ILE A 39 -8.86 -11.13 -3.12
CA ILE A 39 -8.89 -10.63 -1.75
C ILE A 39 -10.32 -10.26 -1.35
N TYR A 40 -11.04 -9.53 -2.21
CA TYR A 40 -12.43 -9.16 -1.98
C TYR A 40 -13.31 -10.40 -1.83
N LYS A 41 -13.22 -11.35 -2.75
CA LYS A 41 -13.99 -12.61 -2.73
C LYS A 41 -13.76 -13.40 -1.45
N LEU A 42 -12.50 -13.57 -1.04
CA LEU A 42 -12.16 -14.32 0.17
C LEU A 42 -12.62 -13.60 1.44
N ARG A 43 -12.48 -12.27 1.52
CA ARG A 43 -12.98 -11.50 2.66
C ARG A 43 -14.50 -11.54 2.74
N LYS A 44 -15.20 -11.43 1.60
CA LYS A 44 -16.65 -11.56 1.54
C LYS A 44 -17.11 -12.96 1.95
N LYS A 45 -16.42 -14.01 1.50
CA LYS A 45 -16.71 -15.40 1.88
C LYS A 45 -16.50 -15.65 3.38
N ALA A 46 -15.49 -15.00 3.98
CA ALA A 46 -15.18 -15.11 5.39
C ALA A 46 -15.90 -14.07 6.28
N ASP A 47 -16.81 -13.28 5.71
CA ASP A 47 -17.53 -12.19 6.37
C ASP A 47 -16.61 -11.16 7.10
N ILE A 48 -15.46 -10.85 6.49
CA ILE A 48 -14.46 -9.95 7.08
C ILE A 48 -14.65 -8.53 6.55
N GLN A 49 -15.24 -7.67 7.36
CA GLN A 49 -15.41 -6.25 7.05
C GLN A 49 -14.13 -5.42 7.27
N PRO A 50 -13.90 -4.35 6.48
CA PRO A 50 -14.59 -4.05 5.23
C PRO A 50 -14.23 -5.08 4.15
N TYR A 51 -15.18 -5.53 3.33
CA TYR A 51 -14.87 -6.51 2.27
C TYR A 51 -13.83 -6.00 1.27
N LYS A 52 -13.92 -4.71 0.91
CA LYS A 52 -12.93 -4.02 0.08
C LYS A 52 -11.90 -3.37 0.98
N VAL A 53 -10.62 -3.64 0.71
CA VAL A 53 -9.50 -3.08 1.44
C VAL A 53 -8.54 -2.40 0.49
N VAL A 54 -7.87 -1.36 0.99
CA VAL A 54 -6.83 -0.64 0.25
C VAL A 54 -5.55 -1.46 0.20
N TYR A 55 -4.78 -1.29 -0.88
CA TYR A 55 -3.46 -1.93 -1.03
C TYR A 55 -2.55 -1.68 0.16
N GLY A 56 -1.81 -2.70 0.59
CA GLY A 56 -0.94 -2.63 1.77
C GLY A 56 -1.68 -2.73 3.12
N ALA A 57 -3.02 -2.75 3.13
CA ALA A 57 -3.77 -3.03 4.35
C ALA A 57 -3.69 -4.51 4.74
N LYS A 58 -3.94 -4.80 6.02
CA LYS A 58 -4.05 -6.17 6.51
C LYS A 58 -5.32 -6.81 5.95
N ILE A 59 -5.16 -7.87 5.16
CA ILE A 59 -6.27 -8.53 4.45
C ILE A 59 -6.96 -9.64 5.24
N SER A 60 -6.33 -10.15 6.31
CA SER A 60 -6.89 -11.20 7.21
C SER A 60 -7.41 -12.47 6.50
N VAL A 61 -6.91 -12.78 5.30
CA VAL A 61 -7.20 -14.01 4.54
C VAL A 61 -5.89 -14.66 4.07
N SER A 62 -5.91 -15.96 3.74
CA SER A 62 -4.70 -16.71 3.37
C SER A 62 -4.15 -16.30 2.00
N TRP A 63 -2.84 -16.08 1.94
CA TRP A 63 -2.12 -15.80 0.69
C TRP A 63 -2.07 -17.01 -0.24
N GLU A 64 -2.10 -18.23 0.30
CA GLU A 64 -2.17 -19.47 -0.46
C GLU A 64 -3.50 -19.60 -1.20
N GLN A 65 -4.62 -19.24 -0.53
CA GLN A 65 -5.94 -19.18 -1.17
C GLN A 65 -5.96 -18.11 -2.25
N ILE A 66 -5.41 -16.92 -2.00
CA ILE A 66 -5.28 -15.87 -3.01
C ILE A 66 -4.48 -16.36 -4.22
N ALA A 67 -3.33 -17.00 -3.99
CA ALA A 67 -2.50 -17.51 -5.06
C ALA A 67 -3.20 -18.63 -5.86
N SER A 68 -4.08 -19.41 -5.23
CA SER A 68 -4.90 -20.40 -5.95
C SER A 68 -5.95 -19.77 -6.87
N LEU A 69 -6.42 -18.56 -6.54
CA LEU A 69 -7.36 -17.78 -7.36
C LEU A 69 -6.65 -16.97 -8.44
N VAL A 70 -5.48 -16.39 -8.14
CA VAL A 70 -4.65 -15.66 -9.11
C VAL A 70 -4.03 -16.60 -10.14
N GLN A 71 -3.67 -17.83 -9.73
CA GLN A 71 -3.10 -18.93 -10.53
C GLN A 71 -1.72 -18.67 -11.15
N THR A 72 -1.42 -17.44 -11.60
CA THR A 72 -0.17 -17.07 -12.28
C THR A 72 0.99 -16.77 -11.33
N ARG A 73 0.68 -16.47 -10.06
CA ARG A 73 1.64 -16.05 -9.02
C ARG A 73 1.48 -16.89 -7.75
N ASN A 74 2.58 -17.08 -7.03
CA ASN A 74 2.54 -17.78 -5.74
C ASN A 74 2.19 -16.84 -4.57
N ALA A 75 1.93 -17.42 -3.39
CA ALA A 75 1.53 -16.67 -2.19
C ALA A 75 2.53 -15.57 -1.81
N ALA A 76 3.82 -15.85 -1.91
CA ALA A 76 4.88 -14.88 -1.59
C ALA A 76 4.90 -13.72 -2.60
N GLN A 77 4.69 -14.00 -3.88
CA GLN A 77 4.58 -13.00 -4.94
C GLN A 77 3.33 -12.14 -4.75
N CYS A 78 2.17 -12.75 -4.48
CA CYS A 78 0.92 -12.02 -4.20
C CYS A 78 1.07 -11.10 -2.98
N ARG A 79 1.64 -11.61 -1.88
CA ARG A 79 1.92 -10.81 -0.68
C ARG A 79 2.90 -9.68 -0.96
N GLY A 80 3.97 -9.99 -1.68
CA GLY A 80 4.98 -9.01 -2.09
C GLY A 80 4.37 -7.89 -2.93
N LYS A 81 3.53 -8.23 -3.92
CA LYS A 81 2.80 -7.26 -4.75
C LYS A 81 1.85 -6.41 -3.94
N TRP A 82 1.07 -7.02 -3.05
CA TRP A 82 0.10 -6.30 -2.22
C TRP A 82 0.77 -5.32 -1.25
N ASN A 83 1.90 -5.72 -0.67
CA ASN A 83 2.67 -4.90 0.27
C ASN A 83 3.59 -3.89 -0.43
N GLY A 84 4.05 -4.21 -1.64
CA GLY A 84 5.06 -3.48 -2.40
C GLY A 84 4.48 -2.57 -3.47
N PHE A 85 3.20 -2.19 -3.39
CA PHE A 85 2.62 -1.19 -4.27
C PHE A 85 3.24 0.19 -3.91
N ASN A 86 4.43 0.46 -4.46
CA ASN A 86 5.14 1.74 -4.38
C ASN A 86 5.73 2.10 -5.74
N THR A 87 5.19 3.20 -6.29
CA THR A 87 5.76 4.16 -7.24
C THR A 87 6.68 3.65 -8.36
N LYS A 88 6.13 3.58 -9.59
CA LYS A 88 6.67 4.13 -10.85
C LYS A 88 6.03 3.52 -12.10
N HIS A 89 5.44 2.32 -12.00
CA HIS A 89 5.02 1.57 -13.20
C HIS A 89 3.55 1.11 -13.26
N ASP A 90 2.77 1.23 -12.19
CA ASP A 90 1.36 0.80 -12.19
C ASP A 90 0.41 1.99 -12.01
N ASN A 91 0.31 2.84 -13.03
CA ASN A 91 -0.65 3.95 -13.08
C ASN A 91 -2.10 3.49 -13.40
N ASP A 92 -2.33 2.19 -13.52
CA ASP A 92 -3.50 1.67 -14.25
C ASP A 92 -4.53 0.91 -13.39
N ILE A 93 -4.44 0.98 -12.06
CA ILE A 93 -5.44 0.37 -11.19
C ILE A 93 -5.99 1.42 -10.24
N GLU A 94 -7.18 1.91 -10.61
CA GLU A 94 -8.09 2.84 -9.92
C GLU A 94 -8.59 2.33 -8.54
N LEU A 95 -7.76 1.60 -7.78
CA LEU A 95 -8.13 1.10 -6.46
C LEU A 95 -7.19 1.53 -5.33
N ALA A 96 -6.06 2.17 -5.64
CA ALA A 96 -5.48 3.11 -4.69
C ALA A 96 -6.46 4.29 -4.62
N ALA A 97 -6.87 4.72 -3.42
CA ALA A 97 -7.67 5.93 -3.27
C ALA A 97 -6.98 7.04 -4.09
N GLN A 98 -7.62 7.46 -5.18
CA GLN A 98 -7.06 8.50 -6.03
C GLN A 98 -6.97 9.73 -5.14
N TRP A 99 -5.76 10.10 -4.76
CA TRP A 99 -5.52 11.24 -3.89
C TRP A 99 -6.07 12.47 -4.59
N THR A 100 -7.18 12.98 -4.08
CA THR A 100 -7.74 14.24 -4.52
C THR A 100 -7.03 15.39 -3.80
N ARG A 101 -7.20 16.60 -4.31
CA ARG A 101 -6.70 17.81 -3.66
C ARG A 101 -7.22 17.97 -2.23
N SER A 102 -8.48 17.59 -1.99
CA SER A 102 -9.07 17.62 -0.64
C SER A 102 -8.41 16.59 0.28
N MET A 103 -8.09 15.39 -0.21
CA MET A 103 -7.34 14.39 0.54
C MET A 103 -5.91 14.84 0.83
N ASP A 104 -5.26 15.55 -0.10
CA ASP A 104 -3.92 16.12 0.13
C ASP A 104 -3.93 17.14 1.26
N LEU A 105 -4.91 18.05 1.27
CA LEU A 105 -5.09 19.01 2.35
C LEU A 105 -5.30 18.32 3.71
N LEU A 106 -6.11 17.26 3.75
CA LEU A 106 -6.32 16.46 4.96
C LEU A 106 -5.03 15.76 5.42
N LEU A 107 -4.24 15.22 4.48
CA LEU A 107 -2.94 14.61 4.79
C LEU A 107 -1.95 15.63 5.38
N ILE A 108 -1.87 16.82 4.77
CA ILE A 108 -0.98 17.89 5.21
C ILE A 108 -1.34 18.35 6.62
N ARG A 109 -2.63 18.59 6.88
CA ARG A 109 -3.14 18.97 8.21
C ARG A 109 -2.88 17.89 9.25
N ALA A 110 -3.13 16.63 8.92
CA ALA A 110 -2.87 15.51 9.82
C ALA A 110 -1.37 15.35 10.15
N ILE A 111 -0.49 15.58 9.18
CA ILE A 111 0.97 15.58 9.41
C ILE A 111 1.37 16.72 10.35
N LYS A 112 0.85 17.94 10.11
CA LYS A 112 1.11 19.12 10.95
C LYS A 112 0.68 18.86 12.40
N ASN A 113 -0.56 18.45 12.61
CA ASN A 113 -1.12 18.14 13.93
C ASN A 113 -0.30 17.05 14.65
N ALA A 114 -0.03 15.95 13.95
CA ALA A 114 0.65 14.81 14.54
C ALA A 114 2.14 15.07 14.82
N TYR A 115 2.80 15.90 14.01
CA TYR A 115 4.20 16.28 14.20
C TYR A 115 4.38 17.26 15.36
N LEU A 116 3.50 18.25 15.52
CA LEU A 116 3.54 19.20 16.65
C LEU A 116 3.52 18.49 18.02
N THR A 117 2.85 17.33 18.11
CA THR A 117 2.76 16.56 19.36
C THR A 117 4.02 15.75 19.68
N HIS A 118 4.79 15.31 18.67
CA HIS A 118 5.93 14.40 18.87
C HIS A 118 7.31 14.99 18.54
N ASN A 119 7.36 16.07 17.75
CA ASN A 119 8.52 16.90 17.36
C ASN A 119 9.84 16.19 16.94
N ALA A 120 9.82 14.87 16.69
CA ALA A 120 11.00 14.09 16.32
C ALA A 120 10.87 13.42 14.94
N ARG A 121 9.72 12.80 14.68
CA ARG A 121 9.41 12.14 13.41
C ARG A 121 7.91 12.15 13.17
N ILE A 122 7.49 12.08 11.91
CA ILE A 122 6.08 11.98 11.54
C ILE A 122 5.51 10.66 12.09
N PRO A 123 4.56 10.68 13.05
CA PRO A 123 3.97 9.47 13.60
C PRO A 123 2.87 8.96 12.66
N TRP A 124 3.25 8.26 11.59
CA TRP A 124 2.35 7.80 10.52
C TRP A 124 1.09 7.06 10.99
N LYS A 125 1.15 6.35 12.12
CA LYS A 125 -0.04 5.71 12.71
C LYS A 125 -1.10 6.71 13.15
N LYS A 126 -0.69 7.85 13.74
CA LYS A 126 -1.60 8.93 14.13
C LYS A 126 -2.17 9.64 12.89
N VAL A 127 -1.31 9.93 11.91
CA VAL A 127 -1.71 10.53 10.63
C VAL A 127 -2.81 9.71 9.96
N VAL A 128 -2.63 8.39 9.87
CA VAL A 128 -3.63 7.49 9.26
C VAL A 128 -4.90 7.39 10.07
N ALA A 129 -4.82 7.41 11.41
CA ALA A 129 -6.00 7.42 12.26
C ALA A 129 -6.84 8.68 12.03
N GLU A 130 -6.20 9.86 11.93
CA GLU A 130 -6.88 11.12 11.62
C GLU A 130 -7.50 11.12 10.21
N LEU A 131 -6.76 10.65 9.21
CA LEU A 131 -7.28 10.47 7.85
C LEU A 131 -8.49 9.54 7.79
N SER A 132 -8.46 8.45 8.56
CA SER A 132 -9.57 7.50 8.64
C SER A 132 -10.82 8.16 9.26
N SER A 133 -10.65 8.98 10.29
CA SER A 133 -11.74 9.78 10.88
C SER A 133 -12.34 10.78 9.89
N SER A 134 -11.56 11.25 8.91
CA SER A 134 -12.03 12.10 7.81
C SER A 134 -12.46 11.33 6.55
N ASN A 135 -12.73 10.02 6.67
CA ASN A 135 -13.17 9.14 5.58
C ASN A 135 -12.17 9.03 4.40
N VAL A 136 -10.88 9.26 4.66
CA VAL A 136 -9.81 9.06 3.68
C VAL A 136 -9.23 7.66 3.86
N ALA A 137 -9.48 6.79 2.88
CA ALA A 137 -8.99 5.41 2.87
C ALA A 137 -7.47 5.35 2.56
N ALA A 138 -6.64 5.58 3.58
CA ALA A 138 -5.18 5.52 3.49
C ALA A 138 -4.58 4.58 4.54
N ASN A 139 -3.35 4.13 4.32
CA ASN A 139 -2.54 3.46 5.33
C ASN A 139 -1.18 4.15 5.47
N CYS A 140 -0.35 3.68 6.41
CA CYS A 140 0.93 4.34 6.72
C CYS A 140 1.86 4.41 5.52
N HIS A 141 1.71 3.48 4.59
CA HIS A 141 2.52 3.39 3.39
C HIS A 141 2.02 4.37 2.31
N THR A 142 0.73 4.32 1.97
CA THR A 142 0.15 5.23 0.95
C THR A 142 0.21 6.70 1.37
N ALA A 143 0.01 7.00 2.67
CA ALA A 143 0.17 8.35 3.21
C ALA A 143 1.63 8.83 3.11
N ARG A 144 2.61 7.96 3.36
CA ARG A 144 4.03 8.29 3.27
C ARG A 144 4.46 8.56 1.84
N GLU A 145 4.06 7.70 0.91
CA GLU A 145 4.34 7.93 -0.52
C GLU A 145 3.76 9.24 -1.01
N ARG A 146 2.51 9.52 -0.65
CA ARG A 146 1.86 10.75 -1.08
C ARG A 146 2.59 11.97 -0.51
N TRP A 147 2.97 11.93 0.76
CA TRP A 147 3.80 12.97 1.37
C TRP A 147 5.15 13.12 0.68
N ASP A 148 5.84 12.01 0.37
CA ASP A 148 7.13 12.01 -0.32
C ASP A 148 7.03 12.61 -1.73
N HIS A 149 5.88 12.46 -2.39
CA HIS A 149 5.57 13.11 -3.65
C HIS A 149 5.33 14.61 -3.47
N LEU A 150 4.44 15.00 -2.56
CA LEU A 150 4.05 16.40 -2.34
C LEU A 150 5.25 17.27 -1.93
N LYS A 151 6.05 16.81 -0.96
CA LYS A 151 7.18 17.59 -0.43
C LYS A 151 8.27 17.88 -1.44
N ARG A 152 8.42 17.05 -2.49
CA ARG A 152 9.41 17.29 -3.55
C ARG A 152 9.12 18.55 -4.36
N SER A 153 7.87 19.03 -4.34
CA SER A 153 7.49 20.29 -4.98
C SER A 153 7.88 21.53 -4.17
N VAL A 154 8.41 21.36 -2.94
CA VAL A 154 8.85 22.44 -2.06
C VAL A 154 10.37 22.59 -2.17
N LEU A 155 10.84 23.77 -2.54
CA LEU A 155 12.28 24.04 -2.61
C LEU A 155 12.90 23.94 -1.20
N GLY A 156 14.04 23.27 -1.07
CA GLY A 156 14.70 23.12 0.23
C GLY A 156 14.06 22.09 1.18
N TYR A 157 13.09 21.29 0.75
CA TYR A 157 12.37 20.33 1.61
C TYR A 157 13.28 19.35 2.40
N LYS A 158 14.53 19.13 1.97
CA LYS A 158 15.48 18.23 2.62
C LYS A 158 16.02 18.77 3.95
N THR A 159 16.02 20.09 4.13
CA THR A 159 16.55 20.76 5.33
C THR A 159 15.46 21.35 6.21
N MET A 160 14.23 21.43 5.70
CA MET A 160 13.06 21.92 6.42
C MET A 160 12.47 20.87 7.36
N LYS A 161 11.84 21.30 8.46
CA LYS A 161 11.07 20.36 9.29
C LYS A 161 9.77 19.99 8.56
N PRO A 162 9.20 18.81 8.82
CA PRO A 162 7.93 18.40 8.22
C PRO A 162 6.79 19.41 8.39
N VAL A 163 6.76 20.12 9.53
CA VAL A 163 5.77 21.17 9.80
C VAL A 163 5.90 22.36 8.85
N ASP A 164 7.13 22.84 8.60
CA ASP A 164 7.39 23.97 7.71
C ASP A 164 7.03 23.63 6.25
N VAL A 165 7.33 22.39 5.84
CA VAL A 165 6.94 21.87 4.52
C VAL A 165 5.42 21.77 4.41
N ALA A 166 4.75 21.31 5.47
CA ALA A 166 3.30 21.20 5.52
C ALA A 166 2.63 22.58 5.42
N ASP A 167 3.13 23.58 6.14
CA ASP A 167 2.63 24.96 6.09
C ASP A 167 2.73 25.53 4.67
N PHE A 168 3.88 25.38 4.02
CA PHE A 168 4.06 25.83 2.64
C PHE A 168 3.08 25.16 1.67
N LEU A 169 2.91 23.84 1.79
CA LEU A 169 1.98 23.08 0.94
C LEU A 169 0.52 23.47 1.19
N GLU A 170 0.14 23.73 2.45
CA GLU A 170 -1.22 24.17 2.81
C GLU A 170 -1.53 25.53 2.18
N THR A 171 -0.63 26.50 2.28
CA THR A 171 -0.80 27.81 1.63
C THR A 171 -0.89 27.67 0.11
N LYS A 172 0.02 26.92 -0.51
CA LYS A 172 0.02 26.68 -1.95
C LYS A 172 -1.30 26.07 -2.43
N LEU A 173 -1.83 25.09 -1.70
CA LEU A 173 -3.10 24.43 -2.01
C LEU A 173 -4.34 25.24 -1.63
N ALA A 174 -4.20 26.35 -0.90
CA ALA A 174 -5.30 27.29 -0.67
C ALA A 174 -5.39 28.37 -1.77
N THR A 175 -4.27 28.66 -2.45
CA THR A 175 -4.18 29.76 -3.44
C THR A 175 -4.29 29.34 -4.91
N SER A 176 -4.13 28.05 -5.23
CA SER A 176 -4.33 27.50 -6.60
C SER A 176 -5.76 27.02 -6.85
#